data_AF-A0A2N5KQQ3-F1
#
_entry.id   AF-A0A2N5KQQ3-F1
#
_cell.length_a   1.000
_cell.length_b   1.000
_cell.length_c   1.000
_cell.angle_alpha   90.00
_cell.angle_beta   90.00
_cell.angle_gamma   90.00
#
_symmetry.space_group_name_H-M   'P 1'
#
loop_
_entity.id
_entity.type
_entity.pdbx_description
1 polymer ?
#
loop_
_entity_poly.entity_id
_entity_poly.type
_entity_poly.pdbx_seq_one_letter_code
_entity_poly.pdbx_strand_id
1 'polypeptide(L)'
;MPEEPLALRAETRALLEENPEDGMKTINDARFVAEILWEEWGDGLEEAGMAYDAFLAIVRGYAGELRLWVVGERIWEHCAAGLAGRATRRLPNTGCEKELASARASR
;
A
#
# COMPACT_ATOMS: atom_id res chain seq x y z
N MET A 1 -2.17 -10.18 9.16
CA MET A 1 -1.63 -8.84 9.46
C MET A 1 -0.14 -8.96 9.20
N PRO A 2 0.40 -8.17 8.28
CA PRO A 2 1.80 -8.28 7.88
C PRO A 2 2.74 -7.98 9.04
N GLU A 3 3.84 -8.73 9.07
CA GLU A 3 4.94 -8.48 10.00
C GLU A 3 5.51 -7.07 9.82
N GLU A 4 5.95 -6.44 10.91
CA GLU A 4 6.59 -5.12 10.81
C GLU A 4 7.96 -5.25 10.12
N PRO A 5 8.21 -4.48 9.05
CA PRO A 5 9.50 -4.49 8.38
C PRO A 5 10.52 -3.62 9.12
N LEU A 6 10.96 -4.10 10.29
CA LEU A 6 11.83 -3.38 11.23
C LEU A 6 13.16 -2.93 10.62
N ALA A 7 13.78 -3.76 9.78
CA ALA A 7 15.06 -3.44 9.13
C ALA A 7 14.91 -2.22 8.20
N LEU A 8 13.91 -2.25 7.30
CA LEU A 8 13.63 -1.15 6.38
C LEU A 8 13.20 0.13 7.11
N ARG A 9 12.48 0.00 8.22
CA ARG A 9 12.16 1.14 9.09
C ARG A 9 13.44 1.79 9.62
N ALA A 10 14.38 0.99 10.13
CA ALA A 10 15.64 1.47 10.67
C ALA A 10 16.51 2.13 9.58
N GLU A 11 16.62 1.49 8.41
CA GLU A 11 17.35 2.03 7.25
C GLU A 11 16.78 3.37 6.77
N THR A 12 15.44 3.45 6.63
CA THR A 12 14.77 4.68 6.19
C THR A 12 14.92 5.80 7.24
N ARG A 13 14.91 5.44 8.53
CA ARG A 13 15.17 6.40 9.61
C ARG A 13 16.59 6.93 9.56
N ALA A 14 17.59 6.05 9.43
CA ALA A 14 18.98 6.46 9.29
C ALA A 14 19.16 7.38 8.08
N LEU A 15 18.54 7.05 6.94
CA LEU A 15 18.57 7.90 5.75
C LEU A 15 17.96 9.29 6.01
N LEU A 16 16.84 9.37 6.74
CA LEU A 16 16.25 10.67 7.13
C LEU A 16 17.17 11.50 8.03
N GLU A 17 17.94 10.86 8.90
CA GLU A 17 18.87 11.52 9.83
C GLU A 17 20.13 12.00 9.11
N GLU A 18 20.65 11.21 8.16
CA GLU A 18 21.85 11.54 7.37
C GLU A 18 21.57 12.51 6.23
N ASN A 19 20.52 12.25 5.45
CA ASN A 19 20.08 13.09 4.34
C ASN A 19 18.54 13.21 4.32
N PRO A 20 17.98 14.25 4.98
CA PRO A 20 16.54 14.45 5.08
C PRO A 20 15.81 14.50 3.73
N GLU A 21 16.44 15.05 2.69
CA GLU A 21 15.82 15.15 1.36
C GLU A 21 15.64 13.77 0.73
N ASP A 22 16.69 12.95 0.74
CA ASP A 22 16.65 11.58 0.22
C ASP A 22 15.74 10.68 1.07
N GLY A 23 15.77 10.82 2.39
CA GLY A 23 14.87 10.09 3.29
C GLY A 23 13.40 10.42 3.02
N MET A 24 13.08 11.70 2.85
CA MET A 24 11.71 12.11 2.48
C MET A 24 11.32 11.64 1.08
N LYS A 25 12.25 11.65 0.11
CA LYS A 25 12.01 11.10 -1.23
C LYS A 25 11.67 9.61 -1.19
N THR A 26 12.41 8.82 -0.39
CA THR A 26 12.14 7.39 -0.19
C THR A 26 10.77 7.15 0.42
N ILE A 27 10.39 7.92 1.45
CA ILE A 27 9.07 7.82 2.08
C ILE A 27 7.96 8.19 1.09
N ASN A 28 8.16 9.24 0.30
CA ASN A 28 7.17 9.70 -0.68
C ASN A 28 7.02 8.73 -1.87
N ASP A 29 8.09 8.06 -2.29
CA ASP A 29 7.99 6.98 -3.30
C ASP A 29 7.24 5.77 -2.75
N ALA A 30 7.36 5.54 -1.44
CA ALA A 30 6.64 4.54 -0.64
C ALA A 30 6.78 3.08 -1.11
N ARG A 31 7.66 2.84 -2.08
CA ARG A 31 7.86 1.55 -2.74
C ARG A 31 8.32 0.46 -1.77
N PHE A 32 9.23 0.79 -0.86
CA PHE A 32 9.74 -0.16 0.13
C PHE A 32 8.63 -0.76 1.02
N VAL A 33 7.56 -0.01 1.30
CA VAL A 33 6.38 -0.53 2.01
C VAL A 33 5.42 -1.23 1.06
N ALA A 34 5.22 -0.66 -0.13
CA ALA A 34 4.31 -1.22 -1.12
C ALA A 34 4.73 -2.63 -1.55
N GLU A 35 6.03 -2.88 -1.76
CA GLU A 35 6.57 -4.18 -2.17
C GLU A 35 6.26 -5.25 -1.12
N ILE A 36 6.54 -4.99 0.16
CA ILE A 36 6.27 -5.95 1.25
C ILE A 36 4.78 -6.26 1.38
N LEU A 37 3.95 -5.23 1.34
CA LEU A 37 2.51 -5.44 1.45
C LEU A 37 1.94 -6.14 0.22
N TRP A 38 2.55 -5.92 -0.94
CA TRP A 38 2.17 -6.60 -2.17
C TRP A 38 2.58 -8.07 -2.18
N GLU A 39 3.72 -8.44 -1.59
CA GLU A 39 4.09 -9.85 -1.41
C GLU A 39 3.05 -10.62 -0.59
N GLU A 40 2.42 -10.00 0.42
CA GLU A 40 1.40 -10.66 1.23
C GLU A 40 -0.02 -10.53 0.66
N TRP A 41 -0.38 -9.37 0.10
CA TRP A 41 -1.76 -9.07 -0.31
C TRP A 41 -2.00 -9.12 -1.81
N GLY A 42 -0.94 -9.12 -2.61
CA GLY A 42 -0.96 -8.96 -4.06
C GLY A 42 -1.92 -9.92 -4.73
N ASP A 43 -1.78 -11.22 -4.49
CA ASP A 43 -2.64 -12.25 -5.10
C ASP A 43 -4.14 -11.95 -4.89
N GLY A 44 -4.54 -11.64 -3.65
CA GLY A 44 -5.94 -11.34 -3.33
C GLY A 44 -6.41 -9.99 -3.89
N LEU A 45 -5.52 -9.00 -3.97
CA LEU A 45 -5.82 -7.70 -4.57
C LEU A 45 -5.95 -7.81 -6.10
N GLU A 46 -5.08 -8.57 -6.75
CA GLU A 46 -5.12 -8.85 -8.19
C GLU A 46 -6.38 -9.61 -8.58
N GLU A 47 -6.74 -10.66 -7.85
CA GLU A 47 -8.00 -11.39 -8.04
C GLU A 47 -9.23 -10.48 -7.89
N ALA A 48 -9.15 -9.51 -6.99
CA ALA A 48 -10.18 -8.50 -6.77
C ALA A 48 -10.13 -7.34 -7.78
N GLY A 49 -9.19 -7.36 -8.74
CA GLY A 49 -9.10 -6.40 -9.84
C GLY A 49 -8.25 -5.16 -9.55
N MET A 50 -7.39 -5.19 -8.54
CA MET A 50 -6.42 -4.14 -8.25
C MET A 50 -5.03 -4.55 -8.74
N ALA A 51 -4.44 -3.74 -9.63
CA ALA A 51 -3.06 -3.91 -10.06
C ALA A 51 -2.06 -3.24 -9.11
N TYR A 52 -0.80 -3.69 -9.14
CA TYR A 52 0.27 -3.14 -8.30
C TYR A 52 0.42 -1.62 -8.41
N ASP A 53 0.38 -1.06 -9.62
CA ASP A 53 0.51 0.39 -9.81
C ASP A 53 -0.61 1.19 -9.11
N ALA A 54 -1.83 0.64 -9.10
CA ALA A 54 -2.96 1.24 -8.40
C ALA A 54 -2.77 1.13 -6.88
N PHE A 55 -2.26 0.00 -6.39
CA PHE A 55 -1.91 -0.16 -4.98
C PHE A 55 -0.77 0.78 -4.56
N LEU A 56 0.30 0.87 -5.33
CA LEU A 56 1.43 1.77 -5.08
C LEU A 56 0.96 3.23 -5.00
N ALA A 57 0.04 3.67 -5.87
CA ALA A 57 -0.55 5.00 -5.77
C ALA A 57 -1.29 5.24 -4.44
N ILE A 58 -1.95 4.22 -3.89
CA ILE A 58 -2.61 4.28 -2.58
C ILE A 58 -1.56 4.43 -1.47
N VAL A 59 -0.48 3.64 -1.52
CA VAL A 59 0.59 3.67 -0.52
C VAL A 59 1.33 5.02 -0.55
N ARG A 60 1.62 5.56 -1.74
CA ARG A 60 2.20 6.92 -1.92
C ARG A 60 1.31 8.01 -1.32
N GLY A 61 0.00 7.92 -1.54
CA GLY A 61 -0.96 8.83 -0.90
C GLY A 61 -1.01 8.73 0.63
N TYR A 62 -0.35 7.73 1.22
CA TYR A 62 -0.25 7.50 2.67
C TYR A 62 1.14 7.82 3.24
N ALA A 63 2.04 8.42 2.45
CA ALA A 63 3.43 8.70 2.83
C ALA A 63 3.57 9.47 4.16
N GLY A 64 2.68 10.42 4.46
CA GLY A 64 2.74 11.17 5.72
C GLY A 64 2.61 10.28 6.97
N GLU A 65 1.86 9.20 6.86
CA GLU A 65 1.60 8.27 7.96
C GLU A 65 2.70 7.21 8.05
N LEU A 66 3.29 6.85 6.90
CA LEU A 66 4.53 6.07 6.85
C LEU A 66 5.68 6.83 7.50
N ARG A 67 5.77 8.16 7.29
CA ARG A 67 6.76 9.00 7.99
C ARG A 67 6.61 8.89 9.51
N LEU A 68 5.39 9.02 10.04
CA LEU A 68 5.14 8.90 11.48
C LEU A 68 5.58 7.53 12.01
N TRP A 69 5.36 6.46 11.24
CA TRP A 69 5.84 5.13 11.61
C TRP A 69 7.36 5.04 11.60
N VAL A 70 8.03 5.53 10.55
CA VAL A 70 9.51 5.55 10.46
C VAL A 70 10.13 6.28 11.66
N VAL A 71 9.59 7.44 12.05
CA VAL A 71 10.10 8.20 13.21
C VAL A 71 9.64 7.65 14.57
N GLY A 72 8.75 6.66 14.59
CA GLY A 72 8.27 6.00 15.80
C GLY A 72 7.12 6.69 16.53
N GLU A 73 6.45 7.64 15.87
CA GLU A 73 5.23 8.30 16.37
C GLU A 73 3.95 7.48 16.04
N ARG A 74 4.06 6.46 15.17
CA ARG A 74 2.97 5.54 14.83
C ARG A 74 3.47 4.10 14.83
N ILE A 75 2.61 3.18 15.29
CA ILE A 75 2.86 1.74 15.25
C ILE A 75 2.49 1.14 13.90
N TRP A 76 3.17 0.06 13.51
CA TRP A 76 2.99 -0.58 12.22
C TRP A 76 1.57 -1.07 11.98
N GLU A 77 0.91 -1.61 13.00
CA GLU A 77 -0.44 -2.15 12.91
C GLU A 77 -1.44 -1.09 12.44
N HIS A 78 -1.30 0.15 12.90
CA HIS A 78 -2.14 1.26 12.44
C HIS A 78 -1.85 1.63 10.98
N CYS A 79 -0.60 1.54 10.54
CA CYS A 79 -0.23 1.77 9.14
C CYS A 79 -0.83 0.70 8.23
N ALA A 80 -0.58 -0.57 8.53
CA ALA A 80 -1.06 -1.71 7.77
C ALA A 80 -2.60 -1.76 7.73
N ALA A 81 -3.29 -1.58 8.87
CA ALA A 81 -4.75 -1.55 8.90
C ALA A 81 -5.34 -0.38 8.09
N GLY A 82 -4.71 0.80 8.19
CA GLY A 82 -5.11 1.96 7.40
C GLY A 82 -4.98 1.73 5.89
N LEU A 83 -3.85 1.15 5.46
CA LEU A 83 -3.60 0.81 4.06
C LEU A 83 -4.58 -0.24 3.54
N ALA A 84 -4.79 -1.32 4.30
CA ALA A 84 -5.79 -2.34 3.97
C ALA A 84 -7.16 -1.72 3.72
N GLY A 85 -7.66 -0.88 4.64
CA GLY A 85 -8.95 -0.22 4.47
C GLY A 85 -9.01 0.72 3.25
N ARG A 86 -7.91 1.41 2.93
CA ARG A 86 -7.84 2.26 1.72
C ARG A 86 -7.82 1.44 0.42
N ALA A 87 -7.16 0.29 0.43
CA ALA A 87 -7.15 -0.66 -0.68
C ALA A 87 -8.55 -1.23 -0.90
N THR A 88 -9.18 -1.77 0.14
CA THR A 88 -10.53 -2.34 0.07
C THR A 88 -11.58 -1.36 -0.48
N ARG A 89 -11.55 -0.10 -0.04
CA ARG A 89 -12.50 0.94 -0.55
C ARG A 89 -12.28 1.33 -2.02
N ARG A 90 -11.15 0.95 -2.60
CA ARG A 90 -10.77 1.25 -4.01
C ARG A 90 -10.78 0.01 -4.89
N LEU A 91 -11.11 -1.16 -4.33
CA LEU A 91 -11.36 -2.32 -5.15
C LEU A 91 -12.52 -2.01 -6.11
N PRO A 92 -12.43 -2.45 -7.37
CA PRO A 92 -13.57 -2.43 -8.27
C PRO A 92 -14.78 -3.09 -7.60
N ASN A 93 -15.96 -2.48 -7.70
CA ASN A 93 -17.20 -3.12 -7.28
C ASN A 93 -17.46 -4.31 -8.21
N THR A 94 -16.94 -5.48 -7.85
CA THR A 94 -17.01 -6.74 -8.61
C THR A 94 -18.44 -7.29 -8.78
N GLY A 95 -19.47 -6.58 -8.29
CA GLY A 95 -20.88 -6.96 -8.38
C GLY A 95 -21.66 -6.45 -9.59
N CYS A 96 -21.20 -5.48 -10.38
CA CYS A 96 -22.01 -4.92 -11.48
C CYS A 96 -21.50 -5.30 -12.90
N GLU A 97 -20.20 -5.57 -13.07
CA GLU A 97 -19.63 -5.82 -14.40
C GLU A 97 -19.78 -7.27 -14.88
N LYS A 98 -19.83 -8.25 -13.97
CA LYS A 98 -20.01 -9.66 -14.34
C LYS A 98 -21.41 -9.94 -14.93
N GLU A 99 -22.44 -9.23 -14.48
CA GLU A 99 -23.81 -9.39 -14.97
C GLU A 99 -24.02 -8.73 -16.35
N LEU A 100 -23.39 -7.58 -16.60
CA LEU A 100 -23.44 -6.89 -17.90
C LEU A 100 -22.66 -7.62 -19.00
N ALA A 101 -21.54 -8.28 -18.65
CA ALA A 101 -20.79 -9.11 -19.60
C ALA A 101 -21.56 -10.39 -19.99
N SER A 102 -22.25 -11.03 -19.03
CA SER A 102 -23.10 -12.20 -19.33
C SER A 102 -24.35 -11.81 -20.13
N ALA A 103 -25.00 -10.68 -19.82
CA ALA A 103 -26.20 -10.22 -20.51
C ALA A 103 -25.95 -9.75 -21.96
N ARG A 104 -24.71 -9.37 -22.31
CA ARG A 104 -24.30 -9.03 -23.68
C ARG A 104 -23.90 -10.24 -24.53
N ALA A 105 -23.47 -11.34 -23.91
CA ALA A 105 -23.09 -12.57 -24.61
C ALA A 105 -24.28 -13.47 -24.98
N SER A 106 -25.50 -13.13 -24.51
CA SER A 106 -26.73 -13.87 -24.79
C SER A 106 -27.72 -13.13 -25.72
N ARG A 107 -27.25 -12.13 -26.47
CA ARG A 107 -28.05 -11.45 -27.52
C ARG A 107 -27.43 -11.60 -28.89
#